data_AF-A0A0G0XLY6-F1
#
_entry.id   AF-A0A0G0XLY6-F1
#
_cell.length_a   1.000
_cell.length_b   1.000
_cell.length_c   1.000
_cell.angle_alpha   90.00
_cell.angle_beta   90.00
_cell.angle_gamma   90.00
#
_symmetry.space_group_name_H-M   'P 1'
#
loop_
_entity.id
_entity.type
_entity.pdbx_description
1 polymer ?
#
loop_
_entity_poly.entity_id
_entity_poly.type
_entity_poly.pdbx_seq_one_letter_code
_entity_poly.pdbx_strand_id
1 'polypeptide(L)'
;MAIGALIAFSSFSALKKQNENELAYQKLLETEEKNYLMGKFDPAERKDFIHIPIKYTIGENGKYLRQETWDAFLKMHDQAEQDGIRLRIASATRNFDYQKNIWESKWKNFSANTPDGLERFKKILEWSSVPGTSRHHWGTDIDINSANASYFESEKGIREYIWLVQNGPYGRV
;
A
#
# COMPACT_ATOMS: atom_id res chain seq x y z
N MET A 1 -3.40 49.12 43.03
CA MET A 1 -3.80 48.80 41.64
C MET A 1 -2.67 49.17 40.71
N ALA A 2 -1.98 48.20 40.12
CA ALA A 2 -1.18 48.38 38.92
C ALA A 2 -0.92 46.99 38.32
N ILE A 3 -1.78 46.58 37.39
CA ILE A 3 -1.61 45.37 36.59
C ILE A 3 -0.62 45.76 35.48
N GLY A 4 0.66 45.45 35.66
CA GLY A 4 1.67 45.64 34.63
C GLY A 4 1.64 44.46 33.66
N ALA A 5 0.96 44.59 32.53
CA ALA A 5 1.02 43.63 31.44
C ALA A 5 2.39 43.77 30.75
N LEU A 6 3.27 42.79 30.96
CA LEU A 6 4.56 42.69 30.28
C LEU A 6 4.32 42.19 28.84
N ILE A 7 4.30 43.09 27.87
CA ILE A 7 4.25 42.72 26.45
C ILE A 7 5.67 42.33 26.02
N ALA A 8 5.90 41.04 25.75
CA ALA A 8 7.17 40.57 25.21
C ALA A 8 7.34 41.03 23.76
N PHE A 9 8.27 41.95 23.51
CA PHE A 9 8.69 42.31 22.16
C PHE A 9 9.81 41.37 21.70
N SER A 10 9.46 40.40 20.84
CA SER A 10 10.44 39.59 20.13
C SER A 10 11.22 40.46 19.13
N SER A 11 12.54 40.32 19.06
CA SER A 11 13.36 41.05 18.09
C SER A 11 13.03 40.64 16.66
N PHE A 12 13.21 41.56 15.70
CA PHE A 12 12.97 41.28 14.28
C PHE A 12 13.77 40.07 13.77
N SER A 13 15.00 39.87 14.25
CA SER A 13 15.82 38.72 13.91
C SER A 13 15.28 37.41 14.49
N ALA A 14 14.76 37.43 15.73
CA ALA A 14 14.11 36.27 16.33
C ALA A 14 12.82 35.91 15.58
N LEU A 15 12.01 36.90 15.22
CA LEU A 15 10.79 36.71 14.41
C LEU A 15 11.11 36.13 13.03
N LYS A 16 12.15 36.64 12.36
CA LYS A 16 12.58 36.11 11.05
C LYS A 16 13.03 34.65 11.15
N LYS A 17 13.83 34.30 12.15
CA LYS A 17 14.31 32.93 12.36
C LYS A 17 13.17 31.97 12.69
N GLN A 18 12.18 32.42 13.47
CA GLN A 18 10.99 31.61 13.77
C GLN A 18 10.18 31.31 12.50
N ASN A 19 9.97 32.31 11.63
CA ASN A 19 9.28 32.11 10.36
C ASN A 19 10.04 31.17 9.40
N GLU A 20 11.37 31.29 9.35
CA GLU A 20 12.22 30.38 8.56
C GLU A 20 12.15 28.93 9.06
N ASN A 21 12.15 28.72 10.38
CA ASN A 21 11.98 27.40 10.99
C ASN A 21 10.59 26.81 10.68
N GLU A 22 9.54 27.62 10.75
CA GLU A 22 8.18 27.19 10.43
C GLU A 22 8.06 26.76 8.96
N LEU A 23 8.61 27.55 8.03
CA LEU A 23 8.66 27.20 6.61
C LEU A 23 9.44 25.89 6.37
N ALA A 24 10.57 25.71 7.04
CA ALA A 24 11.35 24.48 6.95
C ALA A 24 10.56 23.27 7.46
N TYR A 25 9.83 23.41 8.56
CA TYR A 25 8.99 22.35 9.12
C TYR A 25 7.86 21.95 8.17
N GLN A 26 7.16 22.91 7.54
CA GLN A 26 6.12 22.60 6.57
C GLN A 26 6.68 21.84 5.36
N LYS A 27 7.84 22.25 4.84
CA LYS A 27 8.50 21.56 3.73
C LYS A 27 8.92 20.13 4.08
N LEU A 28 9.31 19.88 5.33
CA LEU A 28 9.61 18.54 5.82
C LEU A 28 8.34 17.68 5.85
N LEU A 29 7.23 18.19 6.39
CA LEU A 29 5.95 17.48 6.41
C LEU A 29 5.46 17.15 4.99
N GLU A 30 5.51 18.10 4.06
CA GLU A 30 5.17 17.87 2.66
C GLU A 30 6.04 16.78 2.02
N THR A 31 7.33 16.74 2.37
CA THR A 31 8.26 15.73 1.86
C THR A 31 7.94 14.35 2.43
N GLU A 32 7.64 14.25 3.73
CA GLU A 32 7.23 13.01 4.38
C GLU A 32 5.90 12.49 3.82
N GLU A 33 4.91 13.37 3.65
CA GLU A 33 3.62 13.02 3.05
C GLU A 33 3.80 12.52 1.61
N LYS A 34 4.59 13.24 0.81
CA LYS A 34 4.91 12.80 -0.56
C LYS A 34 5.60 11.44 -0.57
N ASN A 35 6.57 11.21 0.31
CA ASN A 35 7.26 9.92 0.40
C ASN A 35 6.29 8.81 0.79
N TYR A 36 5.39 9.07 1.74
CA TYR A 36 4.34 8.13 2.11
C TYR A 36 3.43 7.78 0.92
N LEU A 37 2.91 8.79 0.22
CA LEU A 37 2.03 8.59 -0.94
C LEU A 37 2.72 7.81 -2.06
N MET A 38 4.02 8.02 -2.25
CA MET A 38 4.85 7.31 -3.24
C MET A 38 5.31 5.92 -2.79
N GLY A 39 4.95 5.48 -1.58
CA GLY A 39 5.42 4.21 -1.03
C GLY A 39 6.92 4.20 -0.69
N LYS A 40 7.56 5.37 -0.58
CA LYS A 40 8.99 5.52 -0.26
C LYS A 40 9.22 5.48 1.25
N PHE A 41 8.82 4.38 1.87
CA PHE A 41 9.01 4.11 3.28
C PHE A 41 9.15 2.60 3.52
N ASP A 42 9.71 2.22 4.66
CA ASP A 42 9.69 0.83 5.12
C ASP A 42 8.44 0.58 5.98
N PRO A 43 7.51 -0.30 5.58
CA PRO A 43 6.36 -0.62 6.40
C PRO A 43 6.73 -1.27 7.75
N ALA A 44 7.91 -1.88 7.88
CA ALA A 44 8.37 -2.46 9.15
C ALA A 44 8.70 -1.39 10.21
N GLU A 45 9.04 -0.18 9.79
CA GLU A 45 9.38 0.94 10.68
C GLU A 45 8.15 1.76 11.09
N ARG A 46 6.97 1.43 10.56
CA ARG A 46 5.75 2.20 10.77
C ARG A 46 4.83 1.56 11.82
N LYS A 47 4.43 2.38 12.80
CA LYS A 47 3.51 1.97 13.87
C LYS A 47 2.09 1.62 13.40
N ASP A 48 1.68 2.14 12.25
CA ASP A 48 0.35 1.91 11.67
C ASP A 48 0.30 0.69 10.73
N PHE A 49 1.41 -0.07 10.64
CA PHE A 49 1.51 -1.30 9.87
C PHE A 49 1.77 -2.49 10.80
N ILE A 50 1.24 -3.64 10.40
CA ILE A 50 1.35 -4.90 11.14
C ILE A 50 2.02 -5.94 10.27
N HIS A 51 2.94 -6.69 10.86
CA HIS A 51 3.51 -7.89 10.24
C HIS A 51 2.46 -9.00 10.20
N ILE A 52 2.11 -9.45 9.00
CA ILE A 52 1.07 -10.45 8.78
C ILE A 52 1.58 -11.83 9.23
N PRO A 53 0.86 -12.55 10.11
CA PRO A 53 1.24 -13.90 10.50
C PRO A 53 1.20 -14.87 9.30
N ILE A 54 2.22 -15.74 9.19
CA ILE A 54 2.41 -16.66 8.04
C ILE A 54 1.19 -17.54 7.73
N LYS A 55 0.40 -17.91 8.74
CA LYS A 55 -0.81 -18.73 8.56
C LYS A 55 -1.82 -18.08 7.61
N TYR A 56 -1.81 -16.76 7.50
CA TYR A 56 -2.71 -15.99 6.63
C TYR A 56 -2.10 -15.68 5.26
N THR A 57 -0.83 -15.98 5.00
CA THR A 57 -0.15 -15.58 3.75
C THR A 57 0.18 -16.77 2.87
N ILE A 58 0.33 -16.57 1.56
CA ILE A 58 0.93 -17.55 0.63
C ILE A 58 2.37 -17.15 0.33
N GLY A 59 3.23 -18.16 0.14
CA GLY A 59 4.63 -17.97 -0.22
C GLY A 59 5.47 -17.42 0.94
N GLU A 60 6.31 -16.43 0.63
CA GLU A 60 7.32 -15.90 1.54
C GLU A 60 6.75 -15.09 2.72
N ASN A 61 7.50 -15.10 3.83
CA ASN A 61 7.24 -14.30 5.03
C ASN A 61 7.52 -12.81 4.80
N GLY A 62 7.26 -11.97 5.82
CA GLY A 62 7.66 -10.57 5.81
C GLY A 62 6.66 -9.62 5.13
N LYS A 63 5.39 -10.03 5.01
CA LYS A 63 4.34 -9.14 4.47
C LYS A 63 3.81 -8.23 5.57
N TYR A 64 3.55 -6.98 5.21
CA TYR A 64 2.96 -5.97 6.10
C TYR A 64 1.65 -5.44 5.54
N LEU A 65 0.78 -4.95 6.41
CA LEU A 65 -0.50 -4.36 6.04
C LEU A 65 -0.87 -3.25 7.02
N ARG A 66 -1.62 -2.22 6.60
CA ARG A 66 -2.15 -1.24 7.56
C ARG A 66 -3.08 -1.94 8.55
N GLN A 67 -3.03 -1.53 9.81
CA GLN A 67 -3.81 -2.14 10.89
C GLN A 67 -5.30 -2.23 10.55
N GLU A 68 -5.88 -1.16 9.99
CA GLU A 68 -7.30 -1.10 9.69
C GLU A 68 -7.69 -2.10 8.58
N THR A 69 -6.82 -2.28 7.59
CA THR A 69 -7.01 -3.25 6.51
C THR A 69 -6.82 -4.67 7.01
N TRP A 70 -5.88 -4.87 7.94
CA TRP A 70 -5.69 -6.15 8.62
C TRP A 70 -6.93 -6.56 9.43
N ASP A 71 -7.50 -5.65 10.21
CA ASP A 71 -8.71 -5.91 10.99
C ASP A 71 -9.91 -6.23 10.10
N ALA A 72 -10.02 -5.55 8.96
CA ALA A 72 -11.05 -5.85 7.96
C ALA A 72 -10.84 -7.22 7.31
N PHE A 73 -9.59 -7.57 6.97
CA PHE A 73 -9.25 -8.88 6.42
C PHE A 73 -9.58 -10.01 7.41
N LEU A 74 -9.27 -9.87 8.69
CA LEU A 74 -9.58 -10.90 9.70
C LEU A 74 -11.07 -11.21 9.76
N LYS A 75 -11.93 -10.19 9.76
CA LYS A 75 -13.39 -10.38 9.75
C LYS A 75 -13.86 -11.16 8.51
N MET A 76 -13.33 -10.80 7.34
CA MET A 76 -13.64 -11.48 6.08
C MET A 76 -13.10 -12.92 6.09
N HIS A 77 -11.90 -13.14 6.62
CA HIS A 77 -11.27 -14.45 6.73
C HIS A 77 -12.08 -15.37 7.65
N ASP A 78 -12.47 -14.90 8.84
CA ASP A 78 -13.24 -15.69 9.80
C ASP A 78 -14.62 -16.08 9.25
N GLN A 79 -15.28 -15.18 8.52
CA GLN A 79 -16.55 -15.49 7.84
C GLN A 79 -16.34 -16.50 6.72
N ALA A 80 -15.28 -16.36 5.92
CA ALA A 80 -14.95 -17.30 4.86
C ALA A 80 -14.70 -18.70 5.43
N GLU A 81 -13.96 -18.81 6.54
CA GLU A 81 -13.68 -20.10 7.18
C GLU A 81 -14.97 -20.80 7.65
N GLN A 82 -15.94 -20.05 8.19
CA GLN A 82 -17.26 -20.59 8.57
C GLN A 82 -18.04 -21.14 7.37
N ASP A 83 -17.87 -20.53 6.20
CA ASP A 83 -18.51 -20.95 4.95
C ASP A 83 -17.69 -22.02 4.20
N GLY A 84 -16.62 -22.54 4.81
CA GLY A 84 -15.74 -23.55 4.22
C GLY A 84 -14.84 -23.03 3.10
N ILE A 85 -14.61 -21.71 3.05
CA ILE A 85 -13.76 -21.01 2.08
C ILE A 85 -12.44 -20.62 2.76
N ARG A 86 -11.31 -20.98 2.14
CA ARG A 86 -9.99 -20.69 2.69
C ARG A 86 -9.34 -19.51 1.96
N LEU A 87 -9.32 -18.35 2.61
CA LEU A 87 -8.68 -17.15 2.09
C LEU A 87 -7.28 -16.97 2.68
N ARG A 88 -6.29 -16.73 1.82
CA ARG A 88 -4.92 -16.36 2.20
C ARG A 88 -4.44 -15.19 1.35
N ILE A 89 -3.64 -14.33 1.95
CA ILE A 89 -3.03 -13.15 1.34
C ILE A 89 -1.86 -13.60 0.46
N ALA A 90 -2.01 -13.48 -0.85
CA ALA A 90 -0.95 -13.70 -1.83
C ALA A 90 0.01 -12.49 -1.88
N SER A 91 -0.51 -11.28 -1.74
CA SER A 91 0.30 -10.06 -1.66
C SER A 91 -0.36 -8.99 -0.79
N ALA A 92 0.43 -8.07 -0.25
CA ALA A 92 0.00 -7.02 0.67
C ALA A 92 0.75 -5.71 0.36
N THR A 93 1.24 -4.99 1.37
CA THR A 93 2.02 -3.77 1.17
C THR A 93 3.23 -4.02 0.28
N ARG A 94 3.43 -3.14 -0.71
CA ARG A 94 4.63 -3.09 -1.55
C ARG A 94 5.18 -1.67 -1.47
N ASN A 95 6.39 -1.48 -0.94
CA ASN A 95 7.02 -0.16 -1.00
C ASN A 95 7.44 0.16 -2.45
N PHE A 96 7.93 1.38 -2.66
CA PHE A 96 8.33 1.88 -3.98
C PHE A 96 9.34 0.93 -4.65
N ASP A 97 10.39 0.52 -3.93
CA ASP A 97 11.45 -0.32 -4.47
C ASP A 97 10.97 -1.72 -4.81
N TYR A 98 10.09 -2.30 -3.99
CA TYR A 98 9.45 -3.58 -4.29
C TYR A 98 8.63 -3.50 -5.58
N GLN A 99 7.78 -2.46 -5.73
CA GLN A 99 6.97 -2.27 -6.95
C GLN A 99 7.85 -1.97 -8.17
N LYS A 100 8.94 -1.22 -8.00
CA LYS A 100 9.95 -0.96 -9.03
C LYS A 100 10.59 -2.25 -9.51
N ASN A 101 10.97 -3.15 -8.62
CA ASN A 101 11.55 -4.44 -8.99
C ASN A 101 10.57 -5.31 -9.81
N ILE A 102 9.28 -5.33 -9.45
CA ILE A 102 8.24 -5.99 -10.26
C ILE A 102 8.17 -5.35 -11.66
N TRP A 103 8.12 -4.02 -11.70
CA TRP A 103 8.02 -3.26 -12.94
C TRP A 103 9.21 -3.53 -13.87
N GLU A 104 10.43 -3.42 -13.36
CA GLU A 104 11.67 -3.63 -14.12
C GLU A 104 11.81 -5.09 -14.60
N SER A 105 11.39 -6.06 -13.78
CA SER A 105 11.33 -7.46 -14.19
C SER A 105 10.39 -7.66 -15.38
N LYS A 106 9.18 -7.09 -15.34
CA LYS A 106 8.24 -7.16 -16.47
C LYS A 106 8.77 -6.41 -17.70
N TRP A 107 9.42 -5.26 -17.50
CA TRP A 107 10.06 -4.49 -18.58
C TRP A 107 11.11 -5.30 -19.33
N LYS A 108 11.92 -6.07 -18.60
CA LYS A 108 12.89 -7.00 -19.19
C LYS A 108 12.19 -8.16 -19.89
N ASN A 109 11.19 -8.78 -19.25
CA ASN A 109 10.52 -9.97 -19.78
C ASN A 109 9.76 -9.70 -21.09
N PHE A 110 9.20 -8.51 -21.26
CA PHE A 110 8.49 -8.13 -22.48
C PHE A 110 9.41 -7.57 -23.58
N SER A 111 10.71 -7.40 -23.34
CA SER A 111 11.56 -6.67 -24.28
C SER A 111 11.72 -7.32 -25.65
N ALA A 112 11.71 -8.65 -25.70
CA ALA A 112 11.82 -9.39 -26.95
C ALA A 112 10.49 -9.39 -27.73
N ASN A 113 9.36 -9.56 -27.04
CA ASN A 113 8.04 -9.70 -27.67
C ASN A 113 7.35 -8.35 -27.91
N THR A 114 7.78 -7.30 -27.21
CA THR A 114 7.23 -5.94 -27.31
C THR A 114 8.40 -4.94 -27.32
N PRO A 115 9.12 -4.82 -28.44
CA PRO A 115 10.34 -4.02 -28.51
C PRO A 115 10.06 -2.52 -28.40
N ASP A 116 8.92 -2.04 -28.89
CA ASP A 116 8.52 -0.63 -28.73
C ASP A 116 8.29 -0.29 -27.25
N GLY A 117 8.88 0.82 -26.79
CA GLY A 117 8.87 1.20 -25.38
C GLY A 117 7.49 1.65 -24.89
N LEU A 118 6.72 2.34 -25.71
CA LEU A 118 5.39 2.82 -25.32
C LEU A 118 4.40 1.66 -25.26
N GLU A 119 4.42 0.77 -26.25
CA GLU A 119 3.59 -0.44 -26.24
C GLU A 119 3.97 -1.37 -25.10
N ARG A 120 5.27 -1.50 -24.78
CA ARG A 120 5.72 -2.26 -23.61
C ARG A 120 5.23 -1.65 -22.31
N PHE A 121 5.32 -0.32 -22.18
CA PHE A 121 4.80 0.39 -21.02
C PHE A 121 3.31 0.10 -20.82
N LYS A 122 2.49 0.26 -21.88
CA LYS A 122 1.06 -0.08 -21.86
C LYS A 122 0.82 -1.55 -21.53
N LYS A 123 1.63 -2.46 -22.08
CA LYS A 123 1.51 -3.91 -21.82
C LYS A 123 1.73 -4.26 -20.35
N ILE A 124 2.66 -3.60 -19.67
CA ILE A 124 2.91 -3.81 -18.24
C ILE A 124 1.74 -3.28 -17.40
N LEU A 125 1.14 -2.15 -17.81
CA LEU A 125 -0.01 -1.54 -17.11
C LEU A 125 -1.23 -2.46 -17.04
N GLU A 126 -1.38 -3.42 -17.96
CA GLU A 126 -2.43 -4.45 -17.87
C GLU A 126 -2.34 -5.28 -16.58
N TRP A 127 -1.16 -5.38 -15.97
CA TRP A 127 -0.88 -6.28 -14.84
C TRP A 127 -0.28 -5.60 -13.62
N SER A 128 0.27 -4.40 -13.75
CA SER A 128 1.00 -3.73 -12.67
C SER A 128 0.94 -2.23 -12.77
N SER A 129 0.67 -1.58 -11.64
CA SER A 129 0.80 -0.13 -11.51
C SER A 129 2.26 0.32 -11.64
N VAL A 130 2.44 1.55 -12.12
CA VAL A 130 3.74 2.23 -12.11
C VAL A 130 4.21 2.39 -10.65
N PRO A 131 5.52 2.26 -10.36
CA PRO A 131 6.04 2.57 -9.04
C PRO A 131 5.66 4.00 -8.62
N GLY A 132 5.07 4.14 -7.44
CA GLY A 132 4.51 5.39 -6.92
C GLY A 132 3.01 5.57 -7.19
N THR A 133 2.35 4.72 -7.99
CA THR A 133 0.91 4.85 -8.29
C THR A 133 0.09 3.63 -7.86
N SER A 134 0.65 2.73 -7.06
CA SER A 134 -0.04 1.54 -6.57
C SER A 134 -0.70 1.79 -5.21
N ARG A 135 -1.96 1.38 -5.04
CA ARG A 135 -2.62 1.36 -3.72
C ARG A 135 -1.98 0.38 -2.73
N HIS A 136 -1.24 -0.63 -3.22
CA HIS A 136 -0.40 -1.48 -2.37
C HIS A 136 0.65 -0.67 -1.60
N HIS A 137 1.04 0.53 -2.04
CA HIS A 137 1.93 1.40 -1.28
C HIS A 137 1.36 1.77 0.08
N TRP A 138 0.05 1.93 0.18
CA TRP A 138 -0.61 2.43 1.37
C TRP A 138 -1.08 1.30 2.29
N GLY A 139 -0.75 0.04 1.97
CA GLY A 139 -1.18 -1.12 2.76
C GLY A 139 -2.69 -1.29 2.88
N THR A 140 -3.46 -0.71 1.95
CA THR A 140 -4.93 -0.78 1.92
C THR A 140 -5.46 -1.88 1.02
N ASP A 141 -4.59 -2.52 0.24
CA ASP A 141 -4.94 -3.47 -0.81
C ASP A 141 -4.17 -4.79 -0.61
N ILE A 142 -4.86 -5.89 -0.92
CA ILE A 142 -4.33 -7.25 -0.84
C ILE A 142 -4.72 -8.03 -2.09
N ASP A 143 -3.84 -8.91 -2.54
CA ASP A 143 -4.19 -9.96 -3.50
C ASP A 143 -4.54 -11.23 -2.72
N ILE A 144 -5.65 -11.89 -3.04
CA ILE A 144 -6.13 -13.08 -2.32
C ILE A 144 -5.92 -14.34 -3.16
N ASN A 145 -5.36 -15.37 -2.54
CA ASN A 145 -5.12 -16.72 -3.04
C ASN A 145 -4.19 -16.85 -4.26
N SER A 146 -4.38 -16.06 -5.31
CA SER A 146 -3.56 -16.11 -6.53
C SER A 146 -3.69 -14.82 -7.32
N ALA A 147 -2.59 -14.39 -7.94
CA ALA A 147 -2.60 -13.36 -8.99
C ALA A 147 -2.69 -13.95 -10.41
N ASN A 148 -2.70 -15.29 -10.52
CA ASN A 148 -2.84 -16.00 -11.80
C ASN A 148 -4.32 -16.30 -12.05
N ALA A 149 -4.85 -15.81 -13.17
CA ALA A 149 -6.23 -16.03 -13.59
C ALA A 149 -6.61 -17.52 -13.69
N SER A 150 -5.70 -18.39 -14.15
CA SER A 150 -6.00 -19.82 -14.32
C SER A 150 -6.30 -20.54 -13.00
N TYR A 151 -5.87 -19.99 -11.87
CA TYR A 151 -6.27 -20.49 -10.55
C TYR A 151 -7.79 -20.43 -10.37
N PHE A 152 -8.41 -19.36 -10.83
CA PHE A 152 -9.85 -19.10 -10.73
C PHE A 152 -10.67 -19.83 -11.80
N GLU A 153 -10.03 -20.65 -12.64
CA GLU A 153 -10.69 -21.61 -13.53
C GLU A 153 -10.85 -22.98 -12.86
N SER A 154 -10.16 -23.23 -11.74
CA SER A 154 -10.33 -24.45 -10.94
C SER A 154 -11.63 -24.41 -10.12
N GLU A 155 -12.21 -25.57 -9.82
CA GLU A 155 -13.40 -25.66 -8.96
C GLU A 155 -13.22 -24.92 -7.62
N LYS A 156 -12.05 -25.07 -7.00
CA LYS A 156 -11.68 -24.39 -5.76
C LYS A 156 -11.63 -22.86 -5.94
N GLY A 157 -10.94 -22.39 -6.97
CA GLY A 157 -10.81 -20.97 -7.27
C GLY A 157 -12.16 -20.33 -7.60
N ILE A 158 -13.02 -21.01 -8.37
CA ILE A 158 -14.37 -20.55 -8.71
C ILE A 158 -15.20 -20.33 -7.44
N ARG A 159 -15.19 -21.29 -6.50
CA ARG A 159 -15.92 -21.18 -5.24
C ARG A 159 -15.44 -20.01 -4.39
N GLU A 160 -14.13 -19.84 -4.27
CA GLU A 160 -13.52 -18.72 -3.55
C GLU A 160 -13.87 -17.37 -4.20
N TYR A 161 -13.83 -17.27 -5.53
CA TYR A 161 -14.21 -16.08 -6.27
C TYR A 161 -15.68 -15.71 -6.09
N ILE A 162 -16.60 -16.68 -6.26
CA ILE A 162 -18.04 -16.46 -6.07
C ILE A 162 -18.31 -15.96 -4.65
N TRP A 163 -17.68 -16.59 -3.64
CA TRP A 163 -17.83 -16.17 -2.26
C TRP A 163 -17.34 -14.73 -2.04
N LEU A 164 -16.18 -14.36 -2.61
CA LEU A 164 -15.64 -13.00 -2.52
C LEU A 164 -16.55 -11.96 -3.18
N VAL A 165 -17.17 -12.29 -4.32
CA VAL A 165 -18.14 -11.39 -4.99
C VAL A 165 -19.39 -11.18 -4.13
N GLN A 166 -19.84 -12.20 -3.40
CA GLN A 166 -21.05 -12.13 -2.59
C GLN A 166 -20.83 -11.46 -1.22
N ASN A 167 -19.65 -11.65 -0.62
CA ASN A 167 -19.39 -11.29 0.78
C ASN A 167 -18.30 -10.24 0.96
N GLY A 168 -17.49 -9.99 -0.08
CA GLY A 168 -16.45 -8.97 -0.04
C GLY A 168 -17.04 -7.56 0.12
N PRO A 169 -16.30 -6.62 0.72
CA PRO A 169 -16.77 -5.25 0.97
C PRO A 169 -17.15 -4.47 -0.31
N TYR A 170 -16.74 -4.96 -1.48
CA TYR A 170 -17.07 -4.40 -2.80
C TYR A 170 -17.92 -5.35 -3.65
N GLY A 171 -18.75 -6.20 -3.03
CA GLY A 171 -19.75 -7.03 -3.72
C GLY A 171 -20.82 -6.20 -4.44
N ARG A 172 -20.43 -5.57 -5.54
CA ARG A 172 -21.22 -5.00 -6.65
C ARG A 172 -20.20 -4.47 -7.67
N VAL A 173 -19.84 -5.32 -8.63
CA VAL A 173 -19.35 -4.87 -9.94
C VAL A 173 -20.58 -4.57 -10.79
#